data_AF-A0A661KRN9-F1
#
_entry.id   AF-A0A661KRN9-F1
#
_cell.length_a   1.000
_cell.length_b   1.000
_cell.length_c   1.000
_cell.angle_alpha   90.00
_cell.angle_beta   90.00
_cell.angle_gamma   90.00
#
_symmetry.space_group_name_H-M   'P 1'
#
loop_
_entity.id
_entity.type
_entity.pdbx_description
1 polymer ?
#
loop_
_entity_poly.entity_id
_entity_poly.type
_entity_poly.pdbx_seq_one_letter_code
_entity_poly.pdbx_strand_id
1 'polypeptide(L)'
;MLLDEFSKHPSDISKSAIEFLNELNFTEKTKNIYRTVILLFIDMLCSDPSSTMEGENGEYLLATHWRDYDSGVIFNFIDWWLPRKWIGSDTILLRAPTVMRRWINWCYKKGYISKRKQKGFLSALPKNKIKQIKRLQEAAQKLYLLHTPNPVIWKTDKVVPIDIMREPDDWDEGYMKILYFNGNSAYLENEEGIKVGPVMLTKELVD
;
A
#
# COMPACT_ATOMS: atom_id res chain seq x y z
N MET A 1 -21.42 3.89 -11.73
CA MET A 1 -22.23 2.71 -12.09
C MET A 1 -23.53 2.70 -11.29
N LEU A 2 -24.66 2.80 -11.97
CA LEU A 2 -26.00 2.73 -11.37
C LEU A 2 -26.38 1.27 -11.06
N LEU A 3 -27.34 1.05 -10.15
CA LEU A 3 -27.79 -0.31 -9.78
C LEU A 3 -28.42 -1.03 -10.99
N ASP A 4 -29.06 -0.27 -11.88
CA ASP A 4 -29.68 -0.77 -13.10
C ASP A 4 -28.66 -1.35 -14.10
N GLU A 5 -27.44 -0.81 -14.12
CA GLU A 5 -26.37 -1.33 -14.97
C GLU A 5 -25.95 -2.74 -14.55
N PHE A 6 -26.05 -3.09 -13.25
CA PHE A 6 -25.74 -4.46 -12.77
C PHE A 6 -26.67 -5.52 -13.30
N SER A 7 -27.93 -5.17 -13.54
CA SER A 7 -28.93 -6.12 -14.03
C SER A 7 -28.57 -6.68 -15.41
N LYS A 8 -27.72 -5.96 -16.15
CA LYS A 8 -27.21 -6.36 -17.47
C LYS A 8 -26.05 -7.35 -17.38
N HIS A 9 -25.36 -7.44 -16.25
CA HIS A 9 -24.21 -8.34 -16.11
C HIS A 9 -24.68 -9.80 -16.01
N PRO A 10 -24.16 -10.72 -16.83
CA PRO A 10 -24.55 -12.13 -16.79
C PRO A 10 -23.97 -12.91 -15.60
N SER A 11 -23.00 -12.34 -14.86
CA SER A 11 -22.38 -13.02 -13.73
C SER A 11 -23.33 -13.23 -12.53
N ASP A 12 -23.11 -14.35 -11.83
CA ASP A 12 -23.78 -14.64 -10.56
C ASP A 12 -23.29 -13.71 -9.43
N ILE A 13 -22.12 -13.10 -9.60
CA ILE A 13 -21.56 -12.06 -8.75
C ILE A 13 -22.45 -10.82 -8.80
N SER A 14 -22.69 -10.26 -9.98
CA SER A 14 -23.54 -9.08 -10.15
C SER A 14 -24.99 -9.34 -9.75
N LYS A 15 -25.53 -10.51 -10.08
CA LYS A 15 -26.87 -10.90 -9.62
C LYS A 15 -26.96 -10.95 -8.09
N SER A 16 -26.02 -11.61 -7.43
CA SER A 16 -25.97 -11.68 -5.97
C SER A 16 -25.74 -10.31 -5.30
N ALA A 17 -25.09 -9.37 -5.98
CA ALA A 17 -24.91 -8.00 -5.49
C ALA A 17 -26.24 -7.24 -5.44
N ILE A 18 -27.02 -7.28 -6.52
CA ILE A 18 -28.32 -6.60 -6.60
C ILE A 18 -29.27 -7.16 -5.53
N GLU A 19 -29.43 -8.49 -5.49
CA GLU A 19 -30.33 -9.13 -4.54
C GLU A 19 -29.92 -8.82 -3.10
N PHE A 20 -28.63 -8.88 -2.79
CA PHE A 20 -28.13 -8.55 -1.45
C PHE A 20 -28.41 -7.08 -1.09
N LEU A 21 -28.16 -6.13 -2.00
CA LEU A 21 -28.40 -4.71 -1.77
C LEU A 21 -29.88 -4.39 -1.57
N ASN A 22 -30.77 -5.08 -2.30
CA ASN A 22 -32.22 -4.93 -2.17
C ASN A 22 -32.75 -5.48 -0.83
N GLU A 23 -32.13 -6.52 -0.28
CA GLU A 23 -32.49 -7.08 1.03
C GLU A 23 -31.93 -6.29 2.25
N LEU A 24 -31.13 -5.24 2.03
CA LEU A 24 -30.56 -4.47 3.13
C LEU A 24 -31.62 -3.65 3.86
N ASN A 25 -31.81 -3.95 5.15
CA ASN A 25 -32.66 -3.16 6.06
C ASN A 25 -31.81 -2.24 6.96
N PHE A 26 -31.03 -1.34 6.36
CA PHE A 26 -30.24 -0.33 7.08
C PHE A 26 -30.63 1.10 6.70
N THR A 27 -30.11 2.07 7.46
CA THR A 27 -30.18 3.49 7.11
C THR A 27 -29.56 3.75 5.73
N GLU A 28 -30.06 4.77 5.04
CA GLU A 28 -29.61 5.13 3.69
C GLU A 28 -28.09 5.36 3.61
N LYS A 29 -27.54 6.03 4.62
CA LYS A 29 -26.08 6.22 4.76
C LYS A 29 -25.31 4.89 4.78
N THR A 30 -25.83 3.89 5.48
CA THR A 30 -25.20 2.57 5.57
C THR A 30 -25.39 1.79 4.27
N LYS A 31 -26.57 1.87 3.65
CA LYS A 31 -26.82 1.27 2.32
C LYS A 31 -25.85 1.81 1.28
N ASN A 32 -25.61 3.12 1.27
CA ASN A 32 -24.63 3.73 0.37
C ASN A 32 -23.21 3.20 0.59
N ILE A 33 -22.77 3.00 1.83
CA ILE A 33 -21.46 2.38 2.09
C ILE A 33 -21.38 0.97 1.50
N TYR A 34 -22.43 0.16 1.69
CA TYR A 34 -22.47 -1.21 1.17
C TYR A 34 -22.46 -1.22 -0.35
N ARG A 35 -23.33 -0.39 -0.95
CA ARG A 35 -23.40 -0.18 -2.39
C ARG A 35 -22.02 0.19 -2.92
N THR A 36 -21.42 1.28 -2.43
CA THR A 36 -20.10 1.74 -2.89
C THR A 36 -19.03 0.65 -2.83
N VAL A 37 -18.93 -0.10 -1.72
CA VAL A 37 -17.92 -1.18 -1.61
C VAL A 37 -18.16 -2.28 -2.65
N ILE A 38 -19.41 -2.71 -2.82
CA ILE A 38 -19.75 -3.79 -3.77
C ILE A 38 -19.55 -3.33 -5.21
N LEU A 39 -19.92 -2.08 -5.52
CA LEU A 39 -19.67 -1.45 -6.81
C LEU A 39 -18.17 -1.46 -7.14
N LEU A 40 -17.34 -1.01 -6.20
CA LEU A 40 -15.89 -0.98 -6.37
C LEU A 40 -15.28 -2.37 -6.53
N PHE A 41 -15.85 -3.39 -5.86
CA PHE A 41 -15.40 -4.76 -6.04
C PHE A 41 -15.67 -5.24 -7.46
N ILE A 42 -16.87 -5.00 -7.99
CA ILE A 42 -17.23 -5.46 -9.33
C ILE A 42 -16.51 -4.65 -10.40
N ASP A 43 -16.31 -3.35 -10.19
CA ASP A 43 -15.47 -2.51 -11.05
C ASP A 43 -14.03 -3.03 -11.13
N MET A 44 -13.45 -3.47 -10.00
CA MET A 44 -12.16 -4.14 -10.02
C MET A 44 -12.19 -5.42 -10.87
N LEU A 45 -13.23 -6.26 -10.77
CA LEU A 45 -13.32 -7.47 -11.59
C LEU A 45 -13.45 -7.13 -13.08
N CYS A 46 -14.22 -6.08 -13.41
CA CYS A 46 -14.35 -5.60 -14.79
C CYS A 46 -13.06 -5.00 -15.36
N SER A 47 -12.11 -4.60 -14.50
CA SER A 47 -10.80 -4.10 -14.96
C SER A 47 -9.90 -5.18 -15.55
N ASP A 48 -10.25 -6.45 -15.38
CA ASP A 48 -9.61 -7.59 -16.05
C ASP A 48 -10.37 -7.92 -17.35
N PRO A 49 -9.75 -7.71 -18.54
CA PRO A 49 -10.39 -8.02 -19.82
C PRO A 49 -10.75 -9.49 -20.00
N SER A 50 -10.07 -10.41 -19.30
CA SER A 50 -10.39 -11.84 -19.37
C SER A 50 -11.66 -12.22 -18.61
N SER A 51 -12.15 -11.29 -17.78
CA SER A 51 -13.31 -11.48 -16.91
C SER A 51 -14.60 -10.88 -17.47
N THR A 52 -14.50 -10.14 -18.59
CA THR A 52 -15.60 -9.40 -19.19
C THR A 52 -15.98 -9.95 -20.57
N MET A 53 -17.20 -9.61 -21.00
CA MET A 53 -17.67 -9.78 -22.37
C MET A 53 -18.20 -8.45 -22.88
N GLU A 54 -18.09 -8.22 -24.18
CA GLU A 54 -18.69 -7.06 -24.82
C GLU A 54 -20.20 -7.27 -24.94
N GLY A 55 -20.97 -6.35 -24.37
CA GLY A 55 -22.42 -6.30 -24.53
C GLY A 55 -22.82 -5.69 -25.87
N GLU A 56 -24.10 -5.78 -26.23
CA GLU A 56 -24.64 -5.30 -27.51
C GLU A 56 -24.39 -3.79 -27.77
N ASN A 57 -24.17 -3.02 -26.72
CA ASN A 57 -23.92 -1.58 -26.78
C ASN A 57 -22.42 -1.21 -26.72
N GLY A 58 -21.51 -2.18 -26.80
CA GLY A 58 -20.06 -1.98 -26.63
C GLY A 58 -19.60 -1.80 -25.18
N GLU A 59 -20.50 -1.98 -24.20
CA GLU A 59 -20.17 -1.94 -22.76
C GLU A 59 -19.54 -3.27 -22.34
N TYR A 60 -18.47 -3.23 -21.54
CA TYR A 60 -17.86 -4.43 -20.96
C TYR A 60 -18.62 -4.90 -19.72
N LEU A 61 -19.21 -6.09 -19.80
CA LEU A 61 -20.00 -6.69 -18.73
C LEU A 61 -19.24 -7.84 -18.08
N LEU A 62 -19.26 -7.90 -16.74
CA LEU A 62 -18.69 -9.02 -15.98
C LEU A 62 -19.37 -10.35 -16.37
N ALA A 63 -18.59 -11.24 -16.99
CA ALA A 63 -19.03 -12.55 -17.45
C ALA A 63 -18.65 -13.69 -16.50
N THR A 64 -17.54 -13.55 -15.78
CA THR A 64 -17.06 -14.54 -14.82
C THR A 64 -17.92 -14.65 -13.58
N HIS A 65 -18.05 -15.87 -13.05
CA HIS A 65 -18.85 -16.22 -11.89
C HIS A 65 -17.98 -16.41 -10.63
N TRP A 66 -18.61 -16.50 -9.45
CA TRP A 66 -17.92 -16.78 -8.19
C TRP A 66 -17.05 -18.04 -8.22
N ARG A 67 -17.44 -19.04 -9.03
CA ARG A 67 -16.72 -20.30 -9.16
C ARG A 67 -15.35 -20.13 -9.83
N ASP A 68 -15.21 -19.12 -10.67
CA ASP A 68 -14.04 -18.90 -11.52
C ASP A 68 -12.90 -18.21 -10.73
N TYR A 69 -13.24 -17.49 -9.66
CA TYR A 69 -12.25 -16.81 -8.82
C TYR A 69 -11.77 -17.63 -7.63
N ASP A 70 -10.47 -17.57 -7.34
CA ASP A 70 -9.90 -18.04 -6.08
C ASP A 70 -10.06 -17.01 -4.94
N SER A 71 -9.62 -17.37 -3.74
CA SER A 71 -9.70 -16.46 -2.59
C SER A 71 -8.78 -15.24 -2.67
N GLY A 72 -7.77 -15.26 -3.53
CA GLY A 72 -6.85 -14.17 -3.78
C GLY A 72 -7.57 -12.93 -4.31
N VAL A 73 -8.69 -13.08 -5.02
CA VAL A 73 -9.48 -11.94 -5.52
C VAL A 73 -9.94 -10.99 -4.40
N ILE A 74 -10.28 -11.55 -3.23
CA ILE A 74 -10.75 -10.78 -2.08
C ILE A 74 -9.58 -10.02 -1.43
N PHE A 75 -8.42 -10.68 -1.33
CA PHE A 75 -7.20 -10.05 -0.84
C PHE A 75 -6.76 -8.92 -1.77
N ASN A 76 -6.72 -9.18 -3.08
CA ASN A 76 -6.36 -8.20 -4.10
C ASN A 76 -7.27 -6.97 -4.03
N PHE A 77 -8.59 -7.18 -3.92
CA PHE A 77 -9.52 -6.06 -3.76
C PHE A 77 -9.23 -5.24 -2.51
N ILE A 78 -9.19 -5.91 -1.36
CA ILE A 78 -9.16 -5.23 -0.08
C ILE A 78 -7.81 -4.57 0.17
N ASP A 79 -6.71 -5.29 -0.02
CA ASP A 79 -5.36 -4.86 0.40
C ASP A 79 -4.56 -4.21 -0.73
N TRP A 80 -4.90 -4.43 -2.00
CA TRP A 80 -4.15 -3.86 -3.12
C TRP A 80 -4.91 -2.80 -3.90
N TRP A 81 -6.04 -3.17 -4.51
CA TRP A 81 -6.74 -2.33 -5.48
C TRP A 81 -7.49 -1.17 -4.83
N LEU A 82 -8.31 -1.46 -3.80
CA LEU A 82 -9.17 -0.46 -3.18
C LEU A 82 -8.39 0.71 -2.56
N PRO A 83 -7.30 0.52 -1.80
CA PRO A 83 -6.51 1.63 -1.25
C PRO A 83 -5.86 2.53 -2.31
N ARG A 84 -5.62 2.01 -3.51
CA ARG A 84 -4.97 2.75 -4.60
C ARG A 84 -5.97 3.50 -5.47
N LYS A 85 -7.19 2.99 -5.59
CA LYS A 85 -8.24 3.59 -6.43
C LYS A 85 -9.15 4.53 -5.65
N TRP A 86 -9.32 4.33 -4.35
CA TRP A 86 -10.20 5.14 -3.52
C TRP A 86 -9.50 6.39 -2.98
N ILE A 87 -9.96 7.57 -3.41
CA ILE A 87 -9.43 8.89 -3.00
C ILE A 87 -10.34 9.56 -1.94
N GLY A 88 -11.49 8.97 -1.62
CA GLY A 88 -12.47 9.53 -0.68
C GLY A 88 -12.20 9.20 0.79
N SER A 89 -13.24 9.33 1.63
CA SER A 89 -13.15 9.04 3.08
C SER A 89 -12.66 7.62 3.39
N ASP A 90 -11.78 7.50 4.39
CA ASP A 90 -11.32 6.23 4.98
C ASP A 90 -12.47 5.32 5.43
N THR A 91 -13.68 5.85 5.60
CA THR A 91 -14.87 5.06 5.97
C THR A 91 -15.07 3.87 5.03
N ILE A 92 -14.87 4.03 3.72
CA ILE A 92 -15.01 2.93 2.75
C ILE A 92 -13.92 1.89 2.96
N LEU A 93 -12.65 2.31 3.07
CA LEU A 93 -11.50 1.43 3.32
C LEU A 93 -11.67 0.61 4.60
N LEU A 94 -12.16 1.24 5.66
CA LEU A 94 -12.35 0.61 6.96
C LEU A 94 -13.57 -0.32 6.99
N ARG A 95 -14.64 0.01 6.26
CA ARG A 95 -15.88 -0.79 6.21
C ARG A 95 -15.82 -1.92 5.19
N ALA A 96 -15.00 -1.82 4.16
CA ALA A 96 -14.95 -2.79 3.06
C ALA A 96 -14.81 -4.26 3.52
N PRO A 97 -13.90 -4.62 4.45
CA PRO A 97 -13.80 -6.01 4.92
C PRO A 97 -15.09 -6.51 5.58
N THR A 98 -15.78 -5.64 6.32
CA THR A 98 -17.03 -5.99 7.01
C THR A 98 -18.18 -6.17 6.01
N VAL A 99 -18.28 -5.29 5.01
CA VAL A 99 -19.26 -5.40 3.94
C VAL A 99 -19.06 -6.70 3.16
N MET A 100 -17.82 -6.94 2.70
CA MET A 100 -17.48 -8.18 1.98
C MET A 100 -17.79 -9.42 2.81
N ARG A 101 -17.45 -9.43 4.11
CA ARG A 101 -17.76 -10.55 5.01
C ARG A 101 -19.26 -10.85 5.07
N ARG A 102 -20.09 -9.82 5.17
CA ARG A 102 -21.55 -9.96 5.22
C ARG A 102 -22.11 -10.46 3.89
N TRP A 103 -21.65 -9.89 2.79
CA TRP A 103 -22.09 -10.29 1.46
C TRP A 103 -21.69 -11.73 1.13
N ILE A 104 -20.43 -12.13 1.36
CA ILE A 104 -19.97 -13.52 1.18
C ILE A 104 -20.81 -14.52 1.99
N ASN A 105 -21.11 -14.18 3.25
CA ASN A 105 -21.95 -15.03 4.09
C ASN A 105 -23.39 -15.12 3.56
N TRP A 106 -23.93 -14.04 3.03
CA TRP A 106 -25.24 -14.01 2.41
C TRP A 106 -25.25 -14.85 1.12
N CYS A 107 -24.24 -14.71 0.26
CA CYS A 107 -24.10 -15.51 -0.97
C CYS A 107 -24.07 -17.01 -0.66
N TYR A 108 -23.38 -17.42 0.41
CA TYR A 108 -23.38 -18.82 0.85
C TYR A 108 -24.79 -19.28 1.26
N LYS A 109 -25.50 -18.48 2.07
CA LYS A 109 -26.85 -18.83 2.54
C LYS A 109 -27.86 -18.95 1.39
N LYS A 110 -27.68 -18.16 0.34
CA LYS A 110 -28.55 -18.14 -0.86
C LYS A 110 -28.11 -19.12 -1.95
N GLY A 111 -27.03 -19.87 -1.73
CA GLY A 111 -26.57 -20.91 -2.66
C GLY A 111 -25.71 -20.41 -3.83
N TYR A 112 -25.33 -19.12 -3.86
CA TYR A 112 -24.43 -18.58 -4.87
C TYR A 112 -23.01 -19.14 -4.79
N ILE A 113 -22.55 -19.51 -3.60
CA ILE A 113 -21.20 -20.04 -3.39
C ILE A 113 -21.20 -21.27 -2.51
N SER A 114 -20.28 -22.20 -2.78
CA SER A 114 -20.10 -23.41 -1.96
C SER A 114 -19.45 -23.08 -0.60
N LYS A 115 -19.63 -23.95 0.38
CA LYS A 115 -18.99 -23.84 1.71
C LYS A 115 -17.46 -23.73 1.62
N ARG A 116 -16.84 -24.43 0.65
CA ARG A 116 -15.39 -24.36 0.41
C ARG A 116 -14.98 -22.96 -0.04
N LYS A 117 -15.69 -22.39 -1.02
CA LYS A 117 -15.44 -21.02 -1.52
C LYS A 117 -15.67 -19.99 -0.42
N GLN A 118 -16.77 -20.10 0.33
CA GLN A 118 -17.05 -19.23 1.48
C GLN A 118 -15.88 -19.21 2.47
N LYS A 119 -15.40 -20.38 2.92
CA LYS A 119 -14.25 -20.46 3.83
C LYS A 119 -12.99 -19.80 3.25
N GLY A 120 -12.70 -20.06 1.97
CA GLY A 120 -11.58 -19.43 1.27
C GLY A 120 -11.69 -17.90 1.28
N PHE A 121 -12.80 -17.35 0.78
CA PHE A 121 -13.03 -15.90 0.74
C PHE A 121 -12.98 -15.25 2.12
N LEU A 122 -13.57 -15.88 3.14
CA LEU A 122 -13.54 -15.36 4.51
C LEU A 122 -12.16 -15.40 5.16
N SER A 123 -11.30 -16.35 4.75
CA SER A 123 -9.92 -16.46 5.24
C SER A 123 -9.00 -15.39 4.65
N ALA A 124 -9.26 -14.95 3.41
CA ALA A 124 -8.56 -13.86 2.76
C ALA A 124 -8.94 -12.47 3.30
N LEU A 125 -10.06 -12.35 4.02
CA LEU A 125 -10.48 -11.08 4.60
C LEU A 125 -9.68 -10.75 5.86
N PRO A 126 -9.05 -9.56 5.92
CA PRO A 126 -8.31 -9.15 7.10
C PRO A 126 -9.25 -9.00 8.30
N LYS A 127 -8.87 -9.59 9.43
CA LYS A 127 -9.65 -9.56 10.69
C LYS A 127 -9.45 -8.27 11.47
N ASN A 128 -8.27 -7.64 11.36
CA ASN A 128 -7.86 -6.47 12.14
C ASN A 128 -7.43 -5.28 11.26
N LYS A 129 -8.04 -5.12 10.07
CA LYS A 129 -7.62 -4.11 9.10
C LYS A 129 -7.63 -2.69 9.64
N ILE A 130 -8.63 -2.34 10.47
CA ILE A 130 -8.72 -1.02 11.11
C ILE A 130 -7.47 -0.73 11.95
N LYS A 131 -7.01 -1.70 12.74
CA LYS A 131 -5.80 -1.56 13.57
C LYS A 131 -4.55 -1.44 12.70
N GLN A 132 -4.48 -2.19 11.60
CA GLN A 132 -3.36 -2.12 10.66
C GLN A 132 -3.30 -0.79 9.91
N ILE A 133 -4.44 -0.30 9.39
CA ILE A 133 -4.52 1.00 8.71
C ILE A 133 -4.11 2.12 9.66
N LYS A 134 -4.65 2.15 10.88
CA LYS A 134 -4.25 3.13 11.90
C LYS A 134 -2.74 3.08 12.17
N ARG A 135 -2.19 1.88 12.38
CA ARG A 135 -0.75 1.69 12.59
C ARG A 135 0.08 2.19 11.41
N LEU A 136 -0.37 1.95 10.17
CA LEU A 136 0.33 2.41 8.97
C LEU A 136 0.22 3.93 8.78
N GLN A 137 -0.93 4.53 9.09
CA GLN A 137 -1.11 5.99 9.09
C GLN A 137 -0.21 6.65 10.14
N GLU A 138 -0.14 6.10 11.35
CA GLU A 138 0.77 6.57 12.41
C GLU A 138 2.23 6.42 11.97
N ALA A 139 2.61 5.30 11.36
CA ALA A 139 3.97 5.08 10.85
C ALA A 139 4.31 6.07 9.73
N ALA A 140 3.40 6.31 8.80
CA ALA A 140 3.56 7.29 7.73
C ALA A 140 3.71 8.71 8.27
N GLN A 141 2.90 9.11 9.27
CA GLN A 141 3.04 10.41 9.93
C GLN A 141 4.38 10.53 10.66
N LYS A 142 4.83 9.49 11.37
CA LYS A 142 6.13 9.49 12.03
C LYS A 142 7.28 9.58 11.03
N LEU A 143 7.22 8.84 9.93
CA LEU A 143 8.18 8.94 8.82
C LEU A 143 8.18 10.34 8.21
N TYR A 144 7.01 10.91 7.97
CA TYR A 144 6.89 12.29 7.50
C TYR A 144 7.55 13.28 8.46
N LEU A 145 7.33 13.15 9.77
CA LEU A 145 7.97 14.01 10.78
C LEU A 145 9.49 13.81 10.87
N LEU A 146 9.98 12.59 10.62
CA LEU A 146 11.42 12.31 10.55
C LEU A 146 12.07 12.91 9.29
N HIS A 147 11.38 12.89 8.16
CA HIS A 147 11.92 13.29 6.86
C HIS A 147 11.55 14.73 6.44
N THR A 148 10.62 15.37 7.13
CA THR A 148 10.25 16.78 6.88
C THR A 148 10.85 17.62 7.99
N PRO A 149 11.98 18.31 7.75
CA PRO A 149 12.61 19.14 8.77
C PRO A 149 11.64 20.24 9.21
N ASN A 150 11.32 20.27 10.50
CA ASN A 150 10.50 21.34 11.08
C ASN A 150 11.38 22.60 11.23
N PRO A 151 11.18 23.67 10.45
CA PRO A 151 12.04 24.85 10.47
C PRO A 151 12.05 25.58 11.81
N VAL A 152 11.08 25.30 12.71
CA VAL A 152 10.96 25.92 14.03
C VAL A 152 11.77 25.17 15.11
N ILE A 153 11.94 23.85 14.98
CA ILE A 153 12.64 23.01 16.00
C ILE A 153 14.16 23.22 15.96
N TRP A 154 14.68 23.73 14.85
CA TRP A 154 16.12 23.99 14.65
C TRP A 154 16.64 25.17 15.49
N LYS A 155 15.77 25.84 16.26
CA LYS A 155 16.15 26.84 17.27
C LYS A 155 16.37 26.26 18.67
N THR A 156 16.44 24.93 18.81
CA THR A 156 16.87 24.31 20.06
C THR A 156 18.31 23.82 19.93
N ASP A 157 19.15 24.19 20.89
CA ASP A 157 20.62 24.02 20.96
C ASP A 157 21.14 22.57 20.92
N LYS A 158 20.33 21.61 20.45
CA LYS A 158 20.65 20.17 20.40
C LYS A 158 20.63 19.59 19.00
N VAL A 159 20.29 20.36 17.97
CA VAL A 159 20.50 19.95 16.59
C VAL A 159 21.91 20.39 16.22
N VAL A 160 22.82 19.45 15.98
CA VAL A 160 24.08 19.75 15.31
C VAL A 160 23.73 19.92 13.83
N PRO A 161 23.75 21.14 13.26
CA PRO A 161 23.60 21.28 11.83
C PRO A 161 24.82 20.64 11.16
N ILE A 162 24.59 19.71 10.23
CA ILE A 162 25.64 19.27 9.31
C ILE A 162 25.69 20.33 8.20
N ASP A 163 26.25 21.50 8.53
CA ASP A 163 26.51 22.59 7.57
C ASP A 163 27.93 22.46 6.97
N ILE A 164 28.41 21.24 6.75
CA ILE A 164 29.68 21.00 6.10
C ILE A 164 29.44 20.11 4.88
N MET A 165 28.88 20.71 3.82
CA MET A 165 29.34 20.36 2.48
C MET A 165 30.61 21.17 2.23
N ARG A 166 31.74 20.73 2.83
CA ARG A 166 33.03 21.03 2.21
C ARG A 166 33.13 20.06 1.05
N GLU A 167 32.99 20.59 -0.17
CA GLU A 167 33.61 19.90 -1.29
C GLU A 167 35.10 19.75 -0.94
N PRO A 168 35.69 18.55 -1.05
CA PRO A 168 37.10 18.37 -0.82
C PRO A 168 37.86 19.33 -1.73
N ASP A 169 38.73 20.16 -1.15
CA ASP A 169 39.42 21.22 -1.87
C ASP A 169 40.27 20.65 -3.01
N ASP A 170 40.72 19.38 -2.91
CA ASP A 170 41.37 18.62 -3.98
C ASP A 170 41.27 17.10 -3.73
N TRP A 171 41.14 16.30 -4.79
CA TRP A 171 41.28 14.83 -4.76
C TRP A 171 42.68 14.46 -5.28
N ASP A 172 43.59 14.13 -4.38
CA ASP A 172 44.90 13.56 -4.76
C ASP A 172 44.84 12.03 -4.76
N GLU A 173 44.82 11.44 -5.94
CA GLU A 173 45.00 9.99 -6.13
C GLU A 173 46.49 9.65 -6.26
N GLY A 174 47.00 8.77 -5.41
CA GLY A 174 48.40 8.33 -5.48
C GLY A 174 48.85 7.51 -4.27
N TYR A 175 50.05 6.94 -4.36
CA TYR A 175 50.67 6.25 -3.23
C TYR A 175 51.28 7.27 -2.27
N MET A 176 50.90 7.21 -0.99
CA MET A 176 51.46 8.08 0.04
C MET A 176 52.17 7.25 1.12
N LYS A 177 53.28 7.79 1.62
CA LYS A 177 54.07 7.18 2.69
C LYS A 177 53.58 7.67 4.05
N ILE A 178 53.34 6.75 4.99
CA ILE A 178 52.99 7.11 6.37
C ILE A 178 54.25 7.60 7.10
N LEU A 179 54.24 8.84 7.59
CA LEU A 179 55.30 9.44 8.38
C LEU A 179 55.13 9.22 9.88
N TYR A 180 53.89 9.37 10.35
CA TYR A 180 53.55 9.21 11.77
C TYR A 180 52.13 8.66 11.89
N PHE A 181 51.94 7.73 12.81
CA PHE A 181 50.66 7.07 13.06
C PHE A 181 50.33 7.08 14.55
N ASN A 182 49.13 7.53 14.87
CA ASN A 182 48.61 7.57 16.25
C ASN A 182 47.17 7.04 16.28
N GLY A 183 47.07 5.71 16.29
CA GLY A 183 45.81 4.98 16.36
C GLY A 183 44.92 5.18 15.14
N ASN A 184 44.04 6.17 15.17
CA ASN A 184 43.09 6.42 14.09
C ASN A 184 43.48 7.61 13.21
N SER A 185 44.68 8.16 13.41
CA SER A 185 45.17 9.31 12.67
C SER A 185 46.59 9.10 12.15
N ALA A 186 46.88 9.60 10.95
CA ALA A 186 48.20 9.54 10.34
C ALA A 186 48.61 10.86 9.69
N TYR A 187 49.92 11.11 9.63
CA TYR A 187 50.52 12.09 8.73
C TYR A 187 51.15 11.34 7.55
N LEU A 188 50.86 11.81 6.36
CA LEU A 188 51.25 11.21 5.08
C LEU A 188 52.25 12.12 4.36
N GLU A 189 53.06 11.55 3.48
CA GLU A 189 53.94 12.25 2.54
C GLU A 189 53.67 11.74 1.13
N ASN A 190 53.41 12.63 0.19
CA ASN A 190 53.24 12.27 -1.22
C ASN A 190 54.61 12.09 -1.92
N GLU A 191 54.60 11.67 -3.19
CA GLU A 191 55.84 11.44 -3.97
C GLU A 191 56.69 12.71 -4.16
N GLU A 192 56.08 13.90 -4.05
CA GLU A 192 56.74 15.20 -4.14
C GLU A 192 57.34 15.67 -2.81
N GLY A 193 57.19 14.89 -1.72
CA GLY A 193 57.66 15.24 -0.38
C GLY A 193 56.74 16.19 0.40
N ILE A 194 55.51 16.42 -0.08
CA ILE A 194 54.50 17.25 0.58
C ILE A 194 53.86 16.46 1.71
N LYS A 195 53.84 17.06 2.90
CA LYS A 195 53.26 16.46 4.10
C LYS A 195 51.78 16.80 4.22
N VAL A 196 50.94 15.78 4.33
CA VAL A 196 49.49 15.89 4.44
C VAL A 196 49.05 15.28 5.77
N GLY A 197 48.34 16.04 6.60
CA GLY A 197 47.76 15.49 7.83
C GLY A 197 47.38 16.52 8.89
N PRO A 198 46.72 16.09 9.97
CA PRO A 198 46.37 14.70 10.28
C PRO A 198 45.18 14.17 9.46
N VAL A 199 45.32 12.97 8.90
CA VAL A 199 44.27 12.27 8.13
C VAL A 199 43.68 11.16 8.99
N MET A 200 42.36 11.02 9.01
CA MET A 200 41.68 9.96 9.76
C MET A 200 41.65 8.68 8.93
N LEU A 201 42.08 7.57 9.53
CA LEU A 201 42.09 6.25 8.89
C LEU A 201 40.83 5.48 9.27
N THR A 202 40.23 4.80 8.29
CA THR A 202 39.08 3.93 8.54
C THR A 202 39.54 2.63 9.21
N LYS A 203 38.58 1.95 9.85
CA LYS A 203 38.83 0.71 10.59
C LYS A 203 39.53 -0.37 9.76
N GLU A 204 39.29 -0.41 8.45
CA GLU A 204 39.90 -1.37 7.52
C GLU A 204 41.42 -1.17 7.34
N LEU A 205 41.96 0.00 7.69
CA LEU A 205 43.38 0.32 7.60
C LEU A 205 44.09 0.26 8.96
N VAL A 206 43.35 0.15 10.05
CA VAL A 206 43.86 0.21 11.44
C VAL A 206 43.77 -1.16 12.13
N ASP A 207 42.81 -2.01 11.77
CA ASP A 207 42.68 -3.41 12.21
C ASP A 207 43.52 -4.36 11.33
#